data_AF-A0A7Y8Y4E2-F1
#
_entry.id   AF-A0A7Y8Y4E2-F1
#
_cell.length_a   1.000
_cell.length_b   1.000
_cell.length_c   1.000
_cell.angle_alpha   90.00
_cell.angle_beta   90.00
_cell.angle_gamma   90.00
#
_symmetry.space_group_name_H-M   'P 1'
#
loop_
_entity.id
_entity.type
_entity.pdbx_description
1 polymer ?
#
loop_
_entity_poly.entity_id
_entity_poly.type
_entity_poly.pdbx_seq_one_letter_code
_entity_poly.pdbx_strand_id
1 'polypeptide(L)'
;MKNLMYLALSFFIVACSDKKELGEKNRFSEKDLAYFEAIKANDEALPEPLYGQWRYHHHEQKQSFDDYISERPFSPNSEQSVIYLQPLGEFTSLQMKAIGLTRDYLEIFFQRKTVVLPPVSDAYIPPNARRENSGHEQLLTGHILKKMLLPAVPDDAMALMAISEKDLYPDEDWNYVFGQASYKDRIGVSSVYRLQDEYLSQSNFKLCLRRLINVSSHEIGHMLSVKHCQFAKCVMNGSNNMDETDVSPNRLCSDCQKKFTWNLGYDNTKRLEMLVAFTQSNGLDTALLAKDLNSFPN
;
A
#
# COMPACT_ATOMS: atom_id res chain seq x y z
N MET A 1 -46.30 -63.26 -12.72
CA MET A 1 -46.35 -61.84 -13.15
C MET A 1 -45.59 -61.01 -12.15
N LYS A 2 -44.67 -60.18 -12.66
CA LYS A 2 -43.82 -59.17 -11.96
C LYS A 2 -42.57 -59.69 -11.23
N ASN A 3 -41.51 -59.77 -12.01
CA ASN A 3 -40.13 -59.44 -11.64
C ASN A 3 -40.06 -58.12 -10.85
N LEU A 4 -39.21 -58.05 -9.83
CA LEU A 4 -38.43 -56.84 -9.59
C LEU A 4 -37.06 -57.23 -9.00
N MET A 5 -36.04 -57.09 -9.85
CA MET A 5 -34.62 -57.23 -9.53
C MET A 5 -34.20 -56.18 -8.49
N TYR A 6 -33.51 -56.62 -7.44
CA TYR A 6 -32.70 -55.73 -6.62
C TYR A 6 -31.45 -55.32 -7.41
N LEU A 7 -31.44 -54.09 -7.91
CA LEU A 7 -30.27 -53.48 -8.54
C LEU A 7 -29.36 -52.96 -7.41
N ALA A 8 -28.21 -53.60 -7.21
CA ALA A 8 -27.14 -53.04 -6.39
C ALA A 8 -26.52 -51.85 -7.13
N LEU A 9 -26.83 -50.62 -6.70
CA LEU A 9 -26.15 -49.42 -7.18
C LEU A 9 -24.77 -49.35 -6.52
N SER A 10 -23.75 -49.85 -7.23
CA SER A 10 -22.36 -49.50 -6.96
C SER A 10 -22.17 -48.02 -7.31
N PHE A 11 -22.08 -47.17 -6.28
CA PHE A 11 -21.63 -45.78 -6.43
C PHE A 11 -20.15 -45.81 -6.86
N PHE A 12 -19.91 -45.67 -8.16
CA PHE A 12 -18.63 -45.20 -8.67
C PHE A 12 -18.48 -43.74 -8.24
N ILE A 13 -17.74 -43.51 -7.16
CA ILE A 13 -17.18 -42.18 -6.87
C ILE A 13 -16.15 -41.95 -7.99
N VAL A 14 -16.59 -41.29 -9.06
CA VAL A 14 -15.68 -40.69 -10.03
C VAL A 14 -15.01 -39.54 -9.29
N ALA A 15 -13.82 -39.83 -8.75
CA ALA A 15 -12.85 -38.82 -8.36
C ALA A 15 -12.40 -38.09 -9.64
N CYS A 16 -13.21 -37.12 -10.07
CA CYS A 16 -12.79 -36.14 -11.07
C CYS A 16 -11.81 -35.18 -10.40
N SER A 17 -10.57 -35.64 -10.34
CA SER A 17 -9.30 -34.91 -10.22
C SER A 17 -9.40 -33.42 -9.90
N ASP A 18 -9.06 -33.10 -8.66
CA ASP A 18 -8.54 -31.80 -8.18
C ASP A 18 -7.21 -31.44 -8.87
N LYS A 19 -7.25 -31.25 -10.19
CA LYS A 19 -6.10 -30.79 -10.99
C LYS A 19 -6.19 -29.32 -11.39
N LYS A 20 -7.27 -28.61 -11.00
CA LYS A 20 -7.43 -27.17 -11.28
C LYS A 20 -6.91 -26.26 -10.16
N GLU A 21 -6.89 -26.70 -8.90
CA GLU A 21 -6.46 -25.87 -7.76
C GLU A 21 -4.93 -25.75 -7.58
N LEU A 22 -4.13 -26.63 -8.20
CA LEU A 22 -2.66 -26.54 -8.09
C LEU A 22 -2.01 -25.55 -9.08
N GLY A 23 -2.75 -25.05 -10.08
CA GLY A 23 -2.21 -24.23 -11.17
C GLY A 23 -1.96 -22.76 -10.83
N GLU A 24 -2.56 -22.22 -9.76
CA GLU A 24 -2.41 -20.81 -9.35
C GLU A 24 -1.27 -20.58 -8.34
N LYS A 25 -0.74 -21.65 -7.75
CA LYS A 25 0.19 -21.60 -6.61
C LYS A 25 1.63 -21.21 -6.94
N ASN A 26 2.04 -21.13 -8.21
CA ASN A 26 3.41 -20.72 -8.52
C ASN A 26 3.48 -19.82 -9.77
N ARG A 27 3.09 -18.55 -9.57
CA ARG A 27 3.34 -17.46 -10.53
C ARG A 27 4.80 -16.97 -10.55
N PHE A 28 5.63 -17.44 -9.62
CA PHE A 28 7.00 -16.98 -9.50
C PHE A 28 7.93 -17.75 -10.44
N SER A 29 8.73 -17.01 -11.20
CA SER A 29 9.84 -17.58 -11.95
C SER A 29 10.99 -17.99 -11.02
N GLU A 30 11.95 -18.77 -11.52
CA GLU A 30 13.19 -19.06 -10.78
C GLU A 30 13.94 -17.77 -10.41
N LYS A 31 13.88 -16.76 -11.29
CA LYS A 31 14.45 -15.42 -11.04
C LYS A 31 13.77 -14.74 -9.85
N ASP A 32 12.44 -14.82 -9.76
CA ASP A 32 11.69 -14.24 -8.63
C ASP A 32 12.04 -14.93 -7.31
N LEU A 33 12.10 -16.26 -7.31
CA LEU A 33 12.46 -17.03 -6.11
C LEU A 33 13.88 -16.70 -5.63
N ALA A 34 14.84 -16.62 -6.54
CA ALA A 34 16.21 -16.21 -6.24
C ALA A 34 16.25 -14.76 -5.71
N TYR A 35 15.45 -13.86 -6.30
CA TYR A 35 15.32 -12.48 -5.83
C TYR A 35 14.83 -12.41 -4.39
N PHE A 36 13.73 -13.09 -4.06
CA PHE A 36 13.17 -13.07 -2.71
C PHE A 36 14.13 -13.62 -1.68
N GLU A 37 14.86 -14.70 -1.99
CA GLU A 37 15.83 -15.29 -1.07
C GLU A 37 17.01 -14.34 -0.81
N ALA A 38 17.51 -13.68 -1.85
CA ALA A 38 18.60 -12.70 -1.71
C ALA A 38 18.20 -11.52 -0.81
N ILE A 39 17.05 -10.90 -1.04
CA ILE A 39 16.61 -9.74 -0.23
C ILE A 39 16.15 -10.13 1.18
N LYS A 40 15.72 -11.38 1.38
CA LYS A 40 15.34 -11.89 2.70
C LYS A 40 16.51 -11.89 3.67
N ALA A 41 17.73 -12.13 3.19
CA ALA A 41 18.94 -12.02 4.01
C ALA A 41 19.19 -10.59 4.55
N ASN A 42 18.54 -9.58 3.94
CA ASN A 42 18.60 -8.18 4.36
C ASN A 42 17.37 -7.72 5.14
N ASP A 43 16.36 -8.57 5.34
CA ASP A 43 15.19 -8.21 6.14
C ASP A 43 15.61 -7.94 7.59
N GLU A 44 15.35 -6.72 8.07
CA GLU A 44 15.60 -6.34 9.45
C GLU A 44 14.42 -6.75 10.33
N ALA A 45 14.70 -7.47 11.43
CA ALA A 45 13.66 -7.83 12.38
C ALA A 45 12.99 -6.59 12.98
N LEU A 46 11.69 -6.69 13.23
CA LEU A 46 10.98 -5.66 13.98
C LEU A 46 11.41 -5.71 15.45
N PRO A 47 11.72 -4.57 16.09
CA PRO A 47 12.02 -4.55 17.51
C PRO A 47 10.78 -4.90 18.35
N GLU A 48 10.99 -5.17 19.63
CA GLU A 48 9.89 -5.22 20.60
C GLU A 48 9.19 -3.85 20.66
N PRO A 49 7.84 -3.82 20.64
CA PRO A 49 7.12 -2.56 20.59
C PRO A 49 7.17 -1.83 21.94
N LEU A 50 7.40 -0.52 21.88
CA LEU A 50 7.36 0.37 23.03
C LEU A 50 5.94 0.92 23.27
N TYR A 51 5.64 1.34 24.49
CA TYR A 51 4.37 2.01 24.81
C TYR A 51 4.12 3.20 23.87
N GLY A 52 2.89 3.33 23.35
CA GLY A 52 2.53 4.36 22.37
C GLY A 52 2.72 3.96 20.90
N GLN A 53 3.48 2.88 20.63
CA GLN A 53 3.68 2.36 19.28
C GLN A 53 2.51 1.50 18.81
N TRP A 54 2.32 1.41 17.49
CA TRP A 54 1.21 0.69 16.88
C TRP A 54 1.10 -0.75 17.38
N ARG A 55 2.21 -1.50 17.30
CA ARG A 55 2.25 -2.91 17.70
C ARG A 55 2.10 -3.15 19.21
N TYR A 56 2.23 -2.12 20.04
CA TYR A 56 1.95 -2.21 21.47
C TYR A 56 0.43 -2.20 21.74
N HIS A 57 -0.31 -1.36 21.01
CA HIS A 57 -1.75 -1.19 21.19
C HIS A 57 -2.59 -2.12 20.29
N HIS A 58 -2.05 -2.57 19.16
CA HIS A 58 -2.75 -3.37 18.17
C HIS A 58 -2.11 -4.75 18.00
N HIS A 59 -2.81 -5.79 18.47
CA HIS A 59 -2.39 -7.18 18.32
C HIS A 59 -2.98 -7.79 17.03
N GLU A 60 -2.38 -7.43 15.91
CA GLU A 60 -2.82 -7.86 14.58
C GLU A 60 -2.26 -9.24 14.20
N GLN A 61 -3.07 -10.04 13.51
CA GLN A 61 -2.61 -11.31 12.95
C GLN A 61 -1.62 -11.08 11.81
N LYS A 62 -0.58 -11.91 11.74
CA LYS A 62 0.34 -11.92 10.61
C LYS A 62 -0.42 -12.42 9.38
N GLN A 63 -0.13 -11.83 8.22
CA GLN A 63 -0.61 -12.30 6.93
C GLN A 63 0.61 -12.76 6.14
N SER A 64 0.92 -14.04 6.11
CA SER A 64 1.97 -14.57 5.24
C SER A 64 1.58 -14.44 3.76
N PHE A 65 2.51 -14.72 2.85
CA PHE A 65 2.15 -14.88 1.43
C PHE A 65 1.02 -15.91 1.22
N ASP A 66 1.06 -17.07 1.89
CA ASP A 66 0.03 -18.09 1.74
C ASP A 66 -1.33 -17.62 2.27
N ASP A 67 -1.34 -16.91 3.41
CA ASP A 67 -2.55 -16.31 3.96
C ASP A 67 -3.13 -15.29 2.98
N TYR A 68 -2.28 -14.42 2.42
CA TYR A 68 -2.67 -13.41 1.44
C TYR A 68 -3.40 -14.03 0.24
N ILE A 69 -2.88 -15.12 -0.33
CA ILE A 69 -3.54 -15.83 -1.44
C ILE A 69 -4.87 -16.44 -0.99
N SER A 70 -4.89 -17.07 0.19
CA SER A 70 -6.09 -17.72 0.73
C SER A 70 -7.24 -16.74 1.01
N GLU A 71 -6.90 -15.48 1.33
CA GLU A 71 -7.83 -14.39 1.60
C GLU A 71 -8.48 -13.82 0.32
N ARG A 72 -8.07 -14.30 -0.87
CA ARG A 72 -8.59 -13.88 -2.19
C ARG A 72 -8.50 -12.35 -2.34
N PRO A 73 -7.27 -11.83 -2.43
CA PRO A 73 -7.04 -10.40 -2.40
C PRO A 73 -7.64 -9.75 -3.64
N PHE A 74 -7.92 -8.45 -3.55
CA PHE A 74 -8.20 -7.69 -4.76
C PHE A 74 -6.97 -7.73 -5.68
N SER A 75 -7.18 -8.18 -6.91
CA SER A 75 -6.17 -8.23 -7.96
C SER A 75 -6.66 -7.45 -9.17
N PRO A 76 -5.95 -6.38 -9.59
CA PRO A 76 -6.33 -5.63 -10.77
C PRO A 76 -6.24 -6.50 -12.03
N ASN A 77 -7.27 -6.42 -12.86
CA ASN A 77 -7.22 -7.03 -14.20
C ASN A 77 -6.40 -6.16 -15.18
N SER A 78 -6.28 -6.61 -16.44
CA SER A 78 -5.51 -5.88 -17.47
C SER A 78 -6.00 -4.46 -17.74
N GLU A 79 -7.28 -4.19 -17.52
CA GLU A 79 -7.89 -2.87 -17.73
C GLU A 79 -7.62 -1.95 -16.53
N GLN A 80 -7.50 -2.50 -15.32
CA GLN A 80 -7.31 -1.75 -14.07
C GLN A 80 -5.80 -1.49 -13.81
N SER A 81 -5.16 -0.67 -14.64
CA SER A 81 -3.70 -0.54 -14.66
C SER A 81 -3.16 0.82 -14.21
N VAL A 82 -4.02 1.78 -13.86
CA VAL A 82 -3.60 3.16 -13.57
C VAL A 82 -3.77 3.52 -12.10
N ILE A 83 -2.78 4.17 -11.50
CA ILE A 83 -2.90 4.81 -10.18
C ILE A 83 -3.23 6.28 -10.40
N TYR A 84 -4.32 6.75 -9.79
CA TYR A 84 -4.70 8.15 -9.80
C TYR A 84 -4.42 8.78 -8.44
N LEU A 85 -3.73 9.92 -8.44
CA LEU A 85 -3.56 10.78 -7.28
C LEU A 85 -4.48 11.99 -7.43
N GLN A 86 -5.37 12.21 -6.47
CA GLN A 86 -6.31 13.32 -6.43
C GLN A 86 -5.88 14.32 -5.35
N PRO A 87 -5.19 15.43 -5.68
CA PRO A 87 -4.98 16.50 -4.72
C PRO A 87 -6.34 17.04 -4.22
N LEU A 88 -6.49 17.16 -2.91
CA LEU A 88 -7.69 17.61 -2.22
C LEU A 88 -7.35 18.78 -1.30
N GLY A 89 -7.83 19.98 -1.65
CA GLY A 89 -7.46 21.23 -1.01
C GLY A 89 -6.51 22.07 -1.87
N GLU A 90 -5.90 23.07 -1.24
CA GLU A 90 -4.98 24.00 -1.87
C GLU A 90 -3.53 23.58 -1.58
N PHE A 91 -2.63 23.72 -2.55
CA PHE A 91 -1.25 23.27 -2.36
C PHE A 91 -0.27 24.34 -2.78
N THR A 92 0.72 24.57 -1.94
CA THR A 92 1.90 25.36 -2.31
C THR A 92 2.67 24.68 -3.45
N SER A 93 3.48 25.45 -4.18
CA SER A 93 4.34 24.91 -5.24
C SER A 93 5.29 23.82 -4.75
N LEU A 94 5.76 23.90 -3.50
CA LEU A 94 6.59 22.86 -2.90
C LEU A 94 5.80 21.58 -2.61
N GLN A 95 4.57 21.70 -2.09
CA GLN A 95 3.74 20.51 -1.84
C GLN A 95 3.35 19.85 -3.18
N MET A 96 3.01 20.62 -4.21
CA MET A 96 2.76 20.10 -5.55
C MET A 96 3.99 19.41 -6.15
N LYS A 97 5.20 19.94 -5.91
CA LYS A 97 6.45 19.26 -6.28
C LYS A 97 6.61 17.91 -5.56
N ALA A 98 6.31 17.85 -4.26
CA ALA A 98 6.35 16.60 -3.50
C ALA A 98 5.32 15.58 -4.01
N ILE A 99 4.10 16.02 -4.37
CA ILE A 99 3.08 15.17 -5.01
C ILE A 99 3.56 14.65 -6.36
N GLY A 100 4.19 15.49 -7.18
CA GLY A 100 4.78 15.08 -8.47
C GLY A 100 5.86 14.00 -8.31
N LEU A 101 6.78 14.18 -7.36
CA LEU A 101 7.80 13.16 -7.07
C LEU A 101 7.20 11.89 -6.44
N THR A 102 6.10 12.02 -5.70
CA THR A 102 5.35 10.88 -5.19
C THR A 102 4.71 10.10 -6.35
N ARG A 103 4.16 10.78 -7.36
CA ARG A 103 3.69 10.14 -8.60
C ARG A 103 4.81 9.37 -9.30
N ASP A 104 6.01 9.94 -9.42
CA ASP A 104 7.17 9.26 -10.02
C ASP A 104 7.58 8.03 -9.21
N TYR A 105 7.64 8.15 -7.87
CA TYR A 105 7.96 7.04 -6.99
C TYR A 105 6.94 5.91 -7.09
N LEU A 106 5.64 6.21 -7.04
CA LEU A 106 4.57 5.21 -7.08
C LEU A 106 4.53 4.48 -8.44
N GLU A 107 4.84 5.19 -9.53
CA GLU A 107 4.97 4.57 -10.85
C GLU A 107 6.07 3.53 -10.88
N ILE A 108 7.21 3.80 -10.24
CA ILE A 108 8.30 2.82 -10.07
C ILE A 108 7.88 1.70 -9.10
N PHE A 109 7.35 2.07 -7.93
CA PHE A 109 7.06 1.18 -6.81
C PHE A 109 6.01 0.14 -7.16
N PHE A 110 5.01 0.48 -7.98
CA PHE A 110 3.99 -0.46 -8.42
C PHE A 110 4.19 -0.94 -9.86
N GLN A 111 5.14 -0.34 -10.61
CA GLN A 111 5.27 -0.51 -12.07
C GLN A 111 3.92 -0.33 -12.78
N ARG A 112 3.24 0.76 -12.44
CA ARG A 112 1.93 1.15 -12.99
C ARG A 112 1.92 2.63 -13.29
N LYS A 113 1.34 3.00 -14.44
CA LYS A 113 1.17 4.40 -14.82
C LYS A 113 0.53 5.15 -13.66
N THR A 114 1.14 6.24 -13.22
CA THR A 114 0.60 7.07 -12.14
C THR A 114 0.30 8.47 -12.63
N VAL A 115 -0.92 8.96 -12.38
CA VAL A 115 -1.43 10.23 -12.89
C VAL A 115 -1.86 11.13 -11.73
N VAL A 116 -1.37 12.36 -11.70
CA VAL A 116 -1.91 13.40 -10.81
C VAL A 116 -3.08 14.09 -11.53
N LEU A 117 -4.26 14.03 -10.91
CA LEU A 117 -5.47 14.70 -11.38
C LEU A 117 -5.46 16.19 -11.02
N PRO A 118 -6.30 17.03 -11.67
CA PRO A 118 -6.50 18.41 -11.24
C PRO A 118 -6.96 18.48 -9.78
N PRO A 119 -6.47 19.44 -8.98
CA PRO A 119 -6.91 19.59 -7.60
C PRO A 119 -8.42 19.79 -7.48
N VAL A 120 -9.00 19.20 -6.43
CA VAL A 120 -10.41 19.40 -6.05
C VAL A 120 -10.44 20.17 -4.74
N SER A 121 -11.29 21.20 -4.68
CA SER A 121 -11.46 21.99 -3.47
C SER A 121 -11.99 21.12 -2.32
N ASP A 122 -11.45 21.30 -1.12
CA ASP A 122 -11.97 20.64 0.06
C ASP A 122 -13.35 21.19 0.45
N ALA A 123 -13.80 22.34 -0.08
CA ALA A 123 -15.11 22.96 0.20
C ALA A 123 -16.32 22.05 -0.07
N TYR A 124 -16.16 21.00 -0.87
CA TYR A 124 -17.20 19.97 -1.08
C TYR A 124 -17.41 19.07 0.15
N ILE A 125 -16.52 19.10 1.13
CA ILE A 125 -16.66 18.37 2.39
C ILE A 125 -17.56 19.18 3.33
N PRO A 126 -18.70 18.62 3.77
CA PRO A 126 -19.68 19.34 4.58
C PRO A 126 -19.19 19.55 6.02
N PRO A 127 -19.78 20.51 6.77
CA PRO A 127 -19.38 20.81 8.15
C PRO A 127 -19.43 19.60 9.09
N ASN A 128 -20.36 18.65 8.89
CA ASN A 128 -20.46 17.45 9.72
C ASN A 128 -19.40 16.37 9.40
N ALA A 129 -18.52 16.62 8.43
CA ALA A 129 -17.37 15.79 8.10
C ALA A 129 -16.05 16.54 8.36
N ARG A 130 -16.09 17.56 9.21
CA ARG A 130 -14.97 18.40 9.64
C ARG A 130 -15.00 18.52 11.15
N ARG A 131 -13.84 18.69 11.77
CA ARG A 131 -13.74 19.09 13.18
C ARG A 131 -12.54 19.98 13.40
N GLU A 132 -12.60 20.80 14.45
CA GLU A 132 -11.44 21.52 14.96
C GLU A 132 -10.79 20.67 16.07
N ASN A 133 -9.49 20.41 15.95
CA ASN A 133 -8.75 19.66 16.95
C ASN A 133 -7.33 20.24 17.04
N SER A 134 -6.81 20.46 18.25
CA SER A 134 -5.47 21.01 18.46
C SER A 134 -5.16 22.26 17.61
N GLY A 135 -6.14 23.17 17.47
CA GLY A 135 -5.98 24.45 16.77
C GLY A 135 -5.93 24.38 15.24
N HIS A 136 -6.34 23.26 14.63
CA HIS A 136 -6.45 23.13 13.19
C HIS A 136 -7.67 22.30 12.78
N GLU A 137 -8.06 22.42 11.51
CA GLU A 137 -9.16 21.65 10.95
C GLU A 137 -8.69 20.25 10.52
N GLN A 138 -9.50 19.25 10.84
CA GLN A 138 -9.34 17.87 10.36
C GLN A 138 -10.55 17.45 9.53
N LEU A 139 -10.32 16.62 8.52
CA LEU A 139 -11.33 16.10 7.61
C LEU A 139 -11.61 14.62 7.88
N LEU A 140 -12.89 14.23 7.87
CA LEU A 140 -13.30 12.85 8.12
C LEU A 140 -12.97 11.98 6.91
N THR A 141 -12.05 11.03 7.08
CA THR A 141 -11.61 10.12 5.99
C THR A 141 -12.78 9.34 5.41
N GLY A 142 -13.71 8.88 6.25
CA GLY A 142 -14.90 8.13 5.82
C GLY A 142 -15.77 8.89 4.82
N HIS A 143 -15.84 10.22 4.94
CA HIS A 143 -16.53 11.07 3.98
C HIS A 143 -15.76 11.15 2.67
N ILE A 144 -14.45 11.45 2.72
CA ILE A 144 -13.58 11.53 1.54
C ILE A 144 -13.66 10.22 0.74
N LEU A 145 -13.45 9.09 1.40
CA LEU A 145 -13.48 7.78 0.78
C LEU A 145 -14.85 7.49 0.15
N LYS A 146 -15.93 7.49 0.94
CA LYS A 146 -17.22 6.95 0.49
C LYS A 146 -18.08 7.92 -0.32
N LYS A 147 -17.90 9.23 -0.13
CA LYS A 147 -18.74 10.26 -0.76
C LYS A 147 -18.04 11.02 -1.87
N MET A 148 -16.71 11.10 -1.86
CA MET A 148 -15.96 11.77 -2.92
C MET A 148 -15.25 10.78 -3.85
N LEU A 149 -14.45 9.87 -3.31
CA LEU A 149 -13.60 9.01 -4.14
C LEU A 149 -14.36 7.82 -4.74
N LEU A 150 -15.14 7.09 -3.95
CA LEU A 150 -15.88 5.92 -4.42
C LEU A 150 -16.72 6.16 -5.69
N PRO A 151 -17.52 7.24 -5.80
CA PRO A 151 -18.29 7.51 -7.02
C PRO A 151 -17.43 8.04 -8.19
N ALA A 152 -16.16 8.38 -7.94
CA ALA A 152 -15.26 9.00 -8.91
C ALA A 152 -14.15 8.07 -9.40
N VAL A 153 -14.12 6.81 -8.97
CA VAL A 153 -13.09 5.84 -9.38
C VAL A 153 -13.16 5.61 -10.88
N PRO A 154 -12.10 5.94 -11.66
CA PRO A 154 -12.07 5.63 -13.09
C PRO A 154 -12.15 4.13 -13.36
N ASP A 155 -12.70 3.75 -14.51
CA ASP A 155 -12.87 2.33 -14.88
C ASP A 155 -11.52 1.59 -14.95
N ASP A 156 -10.49 2.27 -15.48
CA ASP A 156 -9.12 1.77 -15.64
C ASP A 156 -8.25 1.95 -14.37
N ALA A 157 -8.82 2.46 -13.28
CA ALA A 157 -8.07 2.66 -12.05
C ALA A 157 -7.76 1.34 -11.34
N MET A 158 -6.48 1.07 -11.14
CA MET A 158 -6.03 0.16 -10.09
C MET A 158 -6.32 0.75 -8.70
N ALA A 159 -6.10 2.05 -8.57
CA ALA A 159 -6.20 2.80 -7.32
C ALA A 159 -6.56 4.26 -7.60
N LEU A 160 -7.44 4.84 -6.78
CA LEU A 160 -7.69 6.28 -6.69
C LEU A 160 -7.37 6.74 -5.26
N MET A 161 -6.27 7.46 -5.12
CA MET A 161 -5.78 7.95 -3.84
C MET A 161 -5.88 9.46 -3.76
N ALA A 162 -6.60 9.99 -2.78
CA ALA A 162 -6.54 11.40 -2.46
C ALA A 162 -5.26 11.74 -1.69
N ILE A 163 -4.71 12.93 -1.95
CA ILE A 163 -3.71 13.56 -1.10
C ILE A 163 -4.35 14.84 -0.56
N SER A 164 -4.62 14.86 0.74
CA SER A 164 -5.25 15.97 1.44
C SER A 164 -4.21 17.00 1.89
N GLU A 165 -4.48 18.29 1.69
CA GLU A 165 -3.75 19.40 2.31
C GLU A 165 -3.95 19.41 3.83
N LYS A 166 -5.20 19.18 4.26
CA LYS A 166 -5.63 19.24 5.66
C LYS A 166 -5.45 17.92 6.38
N ASP A 167 -5.42 18.00 7.69
CA ASP A 167 -5.28 16.85 8.56
C ASP A 167 -6.49 15.91 8.48
N LEU A 168 -6.32 14.66 8.91
CA LEU A 168 -7.32 13.61 8.76
C LEU A 168 -7.67 12.96 10.09
N TYR A 169 -8.92 12.56 10.23
CA TYR A 169 -9.35 11.70 11.33
C TYR A 169 -10.29 10.59 10.82
N PRO A 170 -10.19 9.37 11.38
CA PRO A 170 -11.00 8.24 10.93
C PRO A 170 -12.36 8.16 11.62
N ASP A 171 -12.42 8.56 12.89
CA ASP A 171 -13.58 8.50 13.78
C ASP A 171 -13.35 9.44 14.98
N GLU A 172 -14.39 9.72 15.77
CA GLU A 172 -14.35 10.64 16.91
C GLU A 172 -13.38 10.19 18.01
N ASP A 173 -13.23 8.88 18.21
CA ASP A 173 -12.37 8.32 19.26
C ASP A 173 -10.87 8.37 18.92
N TRP A 174 -10.50 8.82 17.72
CA TRP A 174 -9.12 8.87 17.24
C TRP A 174 -8.59 10.29 17.15
N ASN A 175 -7.31 10.49 17.44
CA ASN A 175 -6.68 11.82 17.32
C ASN A 175 -6.51 12.25 15.86
N TYR A 176 -5.90 11.39 15.04
CA TYR A 176 -5.66 11.61 13.62
C TYR A 176 -5.22 10.29 12.95
N VAL A 177 -5.13 10.31 11.63
CA VAL A 177 -4.41 9.30 10.83
C VAL A 177 -3.54 9.97 9.77
N PHE A 178 -2.43 9.35 9.39
CA PHE A 178 -1.62 9.83 8.26
C PHE A 178 -2.29 9.52 6.91
N GLY A 179 -3.04 8.42 6.87
CA GLY A 179 -3.84 8.00 5.75
C GLY A 179 -4.85 6.92 6.15
N GLN A 180 -5.72 6.58 5.21
CA GLN A 180 -6.65 5.47 5.34
C GLN A 180 -7.08 4.98 3.95
N ALA A 181 -7.14 3.67 3.77
CA ALA A 181 -7.61 3.03 2.55
C ALA A 181 -8.75 2.03 2.77
N SER A 182 -9.56 1.84 1.73
CA SER A 182 -10.44 0.68 1.62
C SER A 182 -9.66 -0.49 1.03
N TYR A 183 -9.77 -1.66 1.67
CA TYR A 183 -9.10 -2.90 1.24
C TYR A 183 -9.62 -3.46 -0.10
N LYS A 184 -10.78 -3.00 -0.59
CA LYS A 184 -11.47 -3.58 -1.75
C LYS A 184 -11.99 -2.55 -2.75
N ASP A 185 -12.29 -1.34 -2.29
CA ASP A 185 -12.96 -0.33 -3.13
C ASP A 185 -11.98 0.47 -4.00
N ARG A 186 -10.67 0.15 -3.94
CA ARG A 186 -9.59 0.82 -4.68
C ARG A 186 -9.44 2.32 -4.36
N ILE A 187 -9.88 2.74 -3.18
CA ILE A 187 -9.86 4.14 -2.73
C ILE A 187 -9.09 4.32 -1.43
N GLY A 188 -8.42 5.46 -1.30
CA GLY A 188 -7.59 5.78 -0.15
C GLY A 188 -7.30 7.25 -0.07
N VAL A 189 -6.85 7.71 1.09
CA VAL A 189 -6.45 9.09 1.31
C VAL A 189 -5.21 9.11 2.19
N SER A 190 -4.24 9.97 1.88
CA SER A 190 -3.19 10.39 2.82
C SER A 190 -3.23 11.90 2.99
N SER A 191 -2.58 12.43 4.02
CA SER A 191 -2.46 13.87 4.22
C SER A 191 -1.00 14.32 4.25
N VAL A 192 -0.71 15.46 3.61
CA VAL A 192 0.60 16.11 3.74
C VAL A 192 0.73 16.90 5.05
N TYR A 193 -0.39 17.18 5.73
CA TYR A 193 -0.48 18.13 6.85
C TYR A 193 0.54 17.84 7.96
N ARG A 194 0.62 16.59 8.41
CA ARG A 194 1.56 16.16 9.44
C ARG A 194 2.92 15.79 8.89
N LEU A 195 2.98 15.36 7.62
CA LEU A 195 4.21 14.88 6.99
C LEU A 195 5.19 16.02 6.69
N GLN A 196 4.66 17.22 6.46
CA GLN A 196 5.45 18.42 6.13
C GLN A 196 6.16 19.08 7.32
N ASP A 197 5.91 18.63 8.56
CA ASP A 197 6.55 19.18 9.77
C ASP A 197 6.28 20.69 9.94
N GLU A 198 5.06 21.03 10.37
CA GLU A 198 4.49 22.40 10.47
C GLU A 198 4.23 23.06 9.11
N TYR A 199 5.29 23.40 8.35
CA TYR A 199 5.20 24.02 7.03
C TYR A 199 6.30 23.50 6.11
N LEU A 200 5.94 23.22 4.86
CA LEU A 200 6.89 22.71 3.88
C LEU A 200 7.83 23.80 3.37
N SER A 201 9.12 23.63 3.62
CA SER A 201 10.21 24.47 3.13
C SER A 201 11.27 23.63 2.43
N GLN A 202 12.28 24.28 1.85
CA GLN A 202 13.36 23.57 1.17
C GLN A 202 14.22 22.71 2.14
N SER A 203 14.29 23.06 3.42
CA SER A 203 15.11 22.33 4.41
C SER A 203 14.47 21.01 4.83
N ASN A 204 13.15 20.97 5.01
CA ASN A 204 12.41 19.75 5.38
C ASN A 204 11.78 19.03 4.17
N PHE A 205 11.93 19.54 2.95
CA PHE A 205 11.37 18.95 1.72
C PHE A 205 11.66 17.45 1.57
N LYS A 206 12.91 17.03 1.81
CA LYS A 206 13.31 15.62 1.68
C LYS A 206 12.63 14.73 2.71
N LEU A 207 12.46 15.23 3.94
CA LEU A 207 11.78 14.50 5.00
C LEU A 207 10.28 14.35 4.68
N CYS A 208 9.63 15.43 4.26
CA CYS A 208 8.24 15.41 3.81
C CYS A 208 8.05 14.45 2.63
N LEU A 209 8.90 14.51 1.61
CA LEU A 209 8.84 13.60 0.46
C LEU A 209 9.00 12.14 0.92
N ARG A 210 10.01 11.84 1.75
CA ARG A 210 10.26 10.50 2.29
C ARG A 210 9.02 9.95 3.01
N ARG A 211 8.37 10.77 3.83
CA ARG A 211 7.15 10.42 4.58
C ARG A 211 5.95 10.23 3.64
N LEU A 212 5.75 11.13 2.68
CA LEU A 212 4.62 11.08 1.75
C LEU A 212 4.68 9.84 0.85
N ILE A 213 5.85 9.48 0.31
CA ILE A 213 5.98 8.26 -0.49
C ILE A 213 5.78 6.99 0.36
N ASN A 214 6.21 7.01 1.63
CA ASN A 214 6.02 5.90 2.57
C ASN A 214 4.53 5.66 2.81
N VAL A 215 3.82 6.68 3.30
CA VAL A 215 2.39 6.60 3.61
C VAL A 215 1.58 6.32 2.35
N SER A 216 1.89 6.94 1.21
CA SER A 216 1.10 6.72 -0.02
C SER A 216 1.23 5.31 -0.56
N SER A 217 2.44 4.75 -0.58
CA SER A 217 2.63 3.36 -1.00
C SER A 217 2.06 2.36 -0.01
N HIS A 218 2.07 2.68 1.28
CA HIS A 218 1.40 1.91 2.33
C HIS A 218 -0.11 1.82 2.11
N GLU A 219 -0.79 2.97 1.95
CA GLU A 219 -2.24 3.00 1.74
C GLU A 219 -2.67 2.32 0.44
N ILE A 220 -1.91 2.50 -0.65
CA ILE A 220 -2.18 1.77 -1.90
C ILE A 220 -1.95 0.26 -1.71
N GLY A 221 -0.99 -0.14 -0.86
CA GLY A 221 -0.81 -1.53 -0.46
C GLY A 221 -2.05 -2.13 0.20
N HIS A 222 -2.71 -1.38 1.07
CA HIS A 222 -4.00 -1.79 1.65
C HIS A 222 -5.08 -1.97 0.60
N MET A 223 -5.17 -1.11 -0.41
CA MET A 223 -6.11 -1.28 -1.54
C MET A 223 -5.89 -2.59 -2.31
N LEU A 224 -4.68 -3.13 -2.30
CA LEU A 224 -4.31 -4.43 -2.87
C LEU A 224 -4.44 -5.58 -1.86
N SER A 225 -5.23 -5.36 -0.81
CA SER A 225 -5.53 -6.31 0.27
C SER A 225 -4.34 -6.74 1.14
N VAL A 226 -3.22 -6.01 1.10
CA VAL A 226 -2.04 -6.29 1.95
C VAL A 226 -2.28 -5.72 3.34
N LYS A 227 -2.21 -6.54 4.39
CA LYS A 227 -2.33 -6.11 5.79
C LYS A 227 -1.01 -5.53 6.31
N HIS A 228 -1.04 -4.98 7.52
CA HIS A 228 0.18 -4.56 8.19
C HIS A 228 1.21 -5.71 8.26
N CYS A 229 2.45 -5.41 7.88
CA CYS A 229 3.55 -6.35 7.94
C CYS A 229 4.06 -6.49 9.37
N GLN A 230 4.14 -7.74 9.83
CA GLN A 230 4.59 -8.13 11.18
C GLN A 230 5.85 -9.02 11.12
N PHE A 231 6.52 -9.10 9.96
CA PHE A 231 7.66 -9.99 9.73
C PHE A 231 9.02 -9.31 9.84
N ALA A 232 9.12 -8.08 9.32
CA ALA A 232 10.35 -7.30 9.23
C ALA A 232 10.02 -5.82 9.08
N LYS A 233 11.02 -4.95 9.21
CA LYS A 233 10.90 -3.54 8.82
C LYS A 233 10.51 -3.46 7.34
N CYS A 234 9.39 -2.80 7.08
CA CYS A 234 8.70 -2.79 5.80
C CYS A 234 7.84 -1.54 5.71
N VAL A 235 7.68 -0.99 4.50
CA VAL A 235 6.74 0.11 4.24
C VAL A 235 5.30 -0.22 4.67
N MET A 236 4.94 -1.51 4.72
CA MET A 236 3.63 -1.98 5.18
C MET A 236 3.54 -2.13 6.71
N ASN A 237 4.51 -1.71 7.53
CA ASN A 237 4.34 -1.75 8.99
C ASN A 237 3.30 -0.70 9.42
N GLY A 238 2.42 -1.05 10.36
CA GLY A 238 1.52 -0.09 10.98
C GLY A 238 2.29 0.93 11.81
N SER A 239 1.77 2.16 11.87
CA SER A 239 2.42 3.30 12.53
C SER A 239 1.37 4.14 13.25
N ASN A 240 1.64 4.46 14.52
CA ASN A 240 0.72 5.25 15.35
C ASN A 240 1.21 6.71 15.53
N ASN A 241 2.46 7.00 15.18
CA ASN A 241 3.08 8.31 15.39
C ASN A 241 4.18 8.60 14.36
N MET A 242 4.73 9.82 14.40
CA MET A 242 5.74 10.25 13.42
C MET A 242 7.07 9.53 13.61
N ASP A 243 7.46 9.20 14.85
CA ASP A 243 8.73 8.51 15.12
C ASP A 243 8.74 7.12 14.48
N GLU A 244 7.64 6.36 14.59
CA GLU A 244 7.46 5.09 13.89
C GLU A 244 7.50 5.27 12.37
N THR A 245 6.81 6.30 11.87
CA THR A 245 6.81 6.65 10.44
C THR A 245 8.22 7.00 9.96
N ASP A 246 9.04 7.64 10.79
CA ASP A 246 10.39 8.10 10.45
C ASP A 246 11.46 7.01 10.44
N VAL A 247 11.27 5.96 11.24
CA VAL A 247 12.15 4.78 11.23
C VAL A 247 11.67 3.69 10.25
N SER A 248 10.43 3.80 9.75
CA SER A 248 9.91 2.91 8.70
C SER A 248 10.68 3.11 7.38
N PRO A 249 11.14 2.02 6.74
CA PRO A 249 11.88 2.11 5.48
C PRO A 249 10.93 2.30 4.28
N ASN A 250 11.41 2.97 3.23
CA ASN A 250 10.76 3.02 1.92
C ASN A 250 11.03 1.75 1.09
N ARG A 251 10.93 0.58 1.73
CA ARG A 251 11.26 -0.73 1.20
C ARG A 251 10.20 -1.76 1.59
N LEU A 252 9.85 -2.65 0.67
CA LEU A 252 9.07 -3.86 0.98
C LEU A 252 10.00 -4.97 1.49
N CYS A 253 9.63 -5.65 2.57
CA CYS A 253 10.32 -6.87 2.98
C CYS A 253 10.09 -8.02 1.98
N SER A 254 10.86 -9.11 2.12
CA SER A 254 10.77 -10.26 1.21
C SER A 254 9.36 -10.88 1.12
N ASP A 255 8.62 -10.95 2.23
CA ASP A 255 7.25 -11.49 2.26
C ASP A 255 6.26 -10.57 1.52
N CYS A 256 6.34 -9.26 1.75
CA CYS A 256 5.47 -8.32 1.03
C CYS A 256 5.81 -8.24 -0.46
N GLN A 257 7.10 -8.33 -0.83
CA GLN A 257 7.51 -8.42 -2.25
C GLN A 257 6.84 -9.61 -2.94
N LYS A 258 6.78 -10.81 -2.31
CA LYS A 258 6.06 -11.95 -2.88
C LYS A 258 4.59 -11.63 -3.19
N LYS A 259 3.87 -11.01 -2.25
CA LYS A 259 2.45 -10.65 -2.42
C LYS A 259 2.27 -9.70 -3.60
N PHE A 260 3.08 -8.65 -3.64
CA PHE A 260 3.01 -7.64 -4.68
C PHE A 260 3.45 -8.21 -6.05
N THR A 261 4.53 -9.00 -6.13
CA THR A 261 4.92 -9.69 -7.38
C THR A 261 3.83 -10.64 -7.88
N TRP A 262 3.22 -11.43 -6.99
CA TRP A 262 2.15 -12.35 -7.40
C TRP A 262 0.92 -11.61 -7.93
N ASN A 263 0.57 -10.50 -7.27
CA ASN A 263 -0.63 -9.74 -7.60
C ASN A 263 -0.43 -8.89 -8.87
N LEU A 264 0.69 -8.20 -8.98
CA LEU A 264 0.93 -7.20 -10.03
C LEU A 264 1.89 -7.68 -11.14
N GLY A 265 2.65 -8.75 -10.93
CA GLY A 265 3.56 -9.30 -11.94
C GLY A 265 4.65 -8.32 -12.40
N TYR A 266 5.13 -7.42 -11.55
CA TYR A 266 6.18 -6.47 -11.91
C TYR A 266 7.58 -7.10 -11.88
N ASP A 267 8.51 -6.51 -12.62
CA ASP A 267 9.92 -6.91 -12.64
C ASP A 267 10.63 -6.42 -11.37
N ASN A 268 10.94 -7.36 -10.48
CA ASN A 268 11.59 -7.12 -9.20
C ASN A 268 12.95 -6.42 -9.31
N THR A 269 13.79 -6.83 -10.26
CA THR A 269 15.14 -6.28 -10.44
C THR A 269 15.07 -4.86 -10.97
N LYS A 270 14.32 -4.65 -12.06
CA LYS A 270 14.16 -3.32 -12.67
C LYS A 270 13.56 -2.33 -11.68
N ARG A 271 12.55 -2.76 -10.91
CA ARG A 271 11.95 -1.95 -9.84
C ARG A 271 12.99 -1.52 -8.81
N LEU A 272 13.82 -2.45 -8.32
CA LEU A 272 14.84 -2.16 -7.32
C LEU A 272 15.88 -1.16 -7.83
N GLU A 273 16.40 -1.36 -9.04
CA GLU A 273 17.35 -0.44 -9.69
C GLU A 273 16.77 0.98 -9.80
N MET A 274 15.53 1.10 -10.28
CA MET A 274 14.85 2.38 -10.43
C MET A 274 14.56 3.05 -9.08
N LEU A 275 14.21 2.28 -8.05
CA LEU A 275 14.03 2.81 -6.69
C LEU A 275 15.34 3.34 -6.11
N VAL A 276 16.46 2.62 -6.26
CA VAL A 276 17.79 3.08 -5.84
C VAL A 276 18.17 4.38 -6.56
N ALA A 277 17.96 4.44 -7.88
CA ALA A 277 18.23 5.65 -8.66
C ALA A 277 17.36 6.83 -8.20
N PHE A 278 16.06 6.59 -7.96
CA PHE A 278 15.13 7.61 -7.48
C PHE A 278 15.51 8.15 -6.09
N THR A 279 15.87 7.28 -5.14
CA THR A 279 16.25 7.73 -3.80
C THR A 279 17.55 8.51 -3.83
N GLN A 280 18.53 8.09 -4.63
CA GLN A 280 19.79 8.83 -4.84
C GLN A 280 19.56 10.21 -5.47
N SER A 281 18.78 10.30 -6.55
CA SER A 281 18.54 11.57 -7.25
C SER A 281 17.80 12.60 -6.39
N ASN A 282 17.00 12.13 -5.43
CA ASN A 282 16.24 12.97 -4.51
C ASN A 282 16.90 13.12 -3.13
N GLY A 283 18.10 12.57 -2.93
CA GLY A 283 18.84 12.65 -1.66
C GLY A 283 18.13 12.01 -0.47
N LEU A 284 17.36 10.95 -0.72
CA LEU A 284 16.67 10.13 0.27
C LEU A 284 17.57 8.99 0.74
N ASP A 285 17.27 8.42 1.92
CA ASP A 285 17.97 7.22 2.38
C ASP A 285 17.81 6.07 1.37
N THR A 286 18.95 5.52 0.97
CA THR A 286 19.07 4.46 -0.03
C THR A 286 19.75 3.21 0.54
N ALA A 287 20.21 3.23 1.80
CA ALA A 287 21.12 2.21 2.33
C ALA A 287 20.57 0.79 2.18
N LEU A 288 19.32 0.57 2.59
CA LEU A 288 18.71 -0.77 2.55
C LEU A 288 18.38 -1.24 1.13
N LEU A 289 17.94 -0.34 0.25
CA LEU A 289 17.69 -0.64 -1.17
C LEU A 289 19.00 -0.94 -1.92
N ALA A 290 20.08 -0.18 -1.64
CA ALA A 290 21.40 -0.45 -2.20
C ALA A 290 21.96 -1.79 -1.70
N LYS A 291 21.72 -2.13 -0.43
CA LYS A 291 22.09 -3.43 0.13
C LYS A 291 21.39 -4.58 -0.61
N ASP A 292 20.11 -4.44 -0.89
CA ASP A 292 19.38 -5.41 -1.74
C ASP A 292 19.97 -5.49 -3.14
N LEU A 293 20.27 -4.35 -3.78
CA LEU A 293 20.79 -4.33 -5.14
C LEU A 293 22.15 -5.05 -5.24
N ASN A 294 23.01 -4.83 -4.24
CA ASN A 294 24.31 -5.48 -4.13
C ASN A 294 24.22 -6.99 -3.80
N SER A 295 23.03 -7.52 -3.53
CA SER A 295 22.82 -8.96 -3.30
C SER A 295 22.74 -9.75 -4.60
N PHE A 296 22.76 -9.08 -5.75
CA PHE A 296 22.74 -9.68 -7.09
C PHE A 296 24.10 -9.47 -7.77
N PRO A 297 24.65 -10.50 -8.46
CA PRO A 297 25.83 -10.31 -9.29
C PRO A 297 25.50 -9.41 -10.49
N ASN A 298 26.41 -8.48 -10.80
CA ASN A 298 26.35 -7.63 -12.01
C ASN A 298 26.49 -8.43 -13.30
#